data_AF-A0A850ACC3-F1
#
_entry.id   AF-A0A850ACC3-F1
#
_cell.length_a   1.000
_cell.length_b   1.000
_cell.length_c   1.000
_cell.angle_alpha   90.00
_cell.angle_beta   90.00
_cell.angle_gamma   90.00
#
_symmetry.space_group_name_H-M   'P 1'
#
loop_
_entity.id
_entity.type
_entity.pdbx_description
1 polymer ?
#
loop_
_entity_poly.entity_id
_entity_poly.type
_entity_poly.pdbx_seq_one_letter_code
_entity_poly.pdbx_strand_id
1 'polypeptide(L)'
;MMRSVLAVIAGVVAAGIIIALVEMAGQQIYPLPEGVNPADPESVKAAMANIPTGGLLFVLLAWALGSFGGGWLAARIAGSFKLIKLTEQSLVNLKSEGLPIDIISKLKIIKDIGSAKEEEEFWGILKATIGDEQSVKYKLLILKHALVTNQHRVLHGMIVGGIMLLAGIVNMAMIPHPLWFWVVGVLIFLPAAYLGARLGIPKTAG
;
A
#
# COMPACT_ATOMS: atom_id res chain seq x y z
N MET A 1 3.11 10.59 5.65
CA MET A 1 3.86 10.54 4.38
C MET A 1 5.20 9.82 4.54
N MET A 2 6.17 10.30 5.33
CA MET A 2 7.47 9.60 5.49
C MET A 2 7.34 8.12 5.92
N ARG A 3 6.50 7.82 6.93
CA ARG A 3 6.21 6.43 7.36
C ARG A 3 5.61 5.56 6.24
N SER A 4 4.81 6.14 5.37
CA SER A 4 4.18 5.44 4.24
C SER A 4 5.20 5.07 3.16
N VAL A 5 6.10 6.01 2.84
CA VAL A 5 7.18 5.78 1.87
C VAL A 5 8.13 4.70 2.39
N LEU A 6 8.56 4.82 3.65
CA LEU A 6 9.40 3.81 4.30
C LEU A 6 8.73 2.43 4.36
N ALA A 7 7.40 2.39 4.57
CA ALA A 7 6.66 1.13 4.57
C ALA A 7 6.68 0.43 3.20
N VAL A 8 6.51 1.17 2.11
CA VAL A 8 6.59 0.60 0.75
C VAL A 8 8.01 0.12 0.45
N ILE A 9 9.03 0.91 0.78
CA ILE A 9 10.44 0.51 0.60
C ILE A 9 10.74 -0.77 1.38
N ALA A 10 10.37 -0.82 2.66
CA ALA A 10 10.55 -2.01 3.49
C ALA A 10 9.81 -3.23 2.92
N GLY A 11 8.59 -3.03 2.41
CA GLY A 11 7.82 -4.08 1.75
C GLY A 11 8.49 -4.62 0.48
N VAL A 12 9.03 -3.75 -0.38
CA VAL A 12 9.77 -4.16 -1.59
C VAL A 12 11.03 -4.94 -1.23
N VAL A 13 11.80 -4.47 -0.24
CA VAL A 13 13.00 -5.17 0.23
C VAL A 13 12.65 -6.54 0.81
N ALA A 14 11.60 -6.63 1.64
CA ALA A 14 11.14 -7.90 2.18
C ALA A 14 10.65 -8.87 1.09
N ALA A 15 9.93 -8.37 0.08
CA ALA A 15 9.51 -9.18 -1.07
C ALA A 15 10.73 -9.76 -1.80
N GLY A 16 11.76 -8.95 -2.07
CA GLY A 16 12.99 -9.40 -2.71
C GLY A 16 13.74 -10.45 -1.89
N ILE A 17 13.83 -10.27 -0.57
CA ILE A 17 14.45 -11.27 0.33
C ILE A 17 13.66 -12.58 0.30
N ILE A 18 12.34 -12.54 0.39
CA ILE A 18 11.50 -13.75 0.35
C ILE A 18 11.65 -14.46 -0.99
N ILE A 19 11.63 -13.72 -2.11
CA ILE A 19 11.82 -14.29 -3.44
C ILE A 19 13.18 -14.99 -3.51
N ALA A 20 14.26 -14.31 -3.13
CA ALA A 20 15.60 -14.86 -3.16
C ALA A 20 15.70 -16.15 -2.33
N LEU A 21 15.13 -16.17 -1.12
CA LEU A 21 15.16 -17.35 -0.26
C LEU A 21 14.39 -18.54 -0.85
N VAL A 22 13.23 -18.29 -1.46
CA VAL A 22 12.41 -19.35 -2.08
C VAL A 22 13.06 -19.85 -3.37
N GLU A 23 13.66 -18.97 -4.18
CA GLU A 23 14.40 -19.35 -5.38
C GLU A 23 15.67 -20.14 -5.05
N MET A 24 16.41 -19.75 -4.01
CA MET A 24 17.56 -20.51 -3.51
C MET A 24 17.15 -21.93 -3.07
N ALA A 25 16.02 -22.08 -2.38
CA ALA A 25 15.47 -23.39 -2.04
C ALA A 25 15.03 -24.17 -3.30
N GLY A 26 14.43 -23.48 -4.28
CA GLY A 26 14.02 -24.06 -5.55
C GLY A 26 15.20 -24.62 -6.35
N GLN A 27 16.35 -23.93 -6.39
CA GLN A 27 17.55 -24.39 -7.09
C GLN A 27 18.16 -25.66 -6.49
N GLN A 28 17.91 -25.98 -5.22
CA GLN A 28 18.33 -27.25 -4.63
C GLN A 28 17.53 -28.44 -5.17
N ILE A 29 16.29 -28.19 -5.61
CA ILE A 29 15.37 -29.21 -6.12
C ILE A 29 15.43 -29.25 -7.66
N TYR A 30 15.50 -28.08 -8.29
CA TYR A 30 15.56 -27.87 -9.73
C TYR A 30 16.80 -27.02 -10.06
N PRO A 31 18.00 -27.63 -10.06
CA PRO A 31 19.22 -26.91 -10.41
C PRO A 31 19.18 -26.44 -11.86
N LEU A 32 19.91 -25.36 -12.14
CA LEU A 32 20.11 -24.92 -13.51
C LEU A 32 20.85 -26.01 -14.30
N PRO A 33 20.52 -26.22 -15.58
CA PRO A 33 21.26 -27.13 -16.44
C PRO A 33 22.76 -26.77 -16.51
N GLU A 34 23.61 -27.77 -16.70
CA GLU A 34 25.06 -27.55 -16.79
C GLU A 34 25.42 -26.56 -17.91
N GLY A 35 26.33 -25.63 -17.61
CA GLY A 35 26.80 -24.62 -18.56
C GLY A 35 25.89 -23.40 -18.72
N VAL A 36 24.74 -23.35 -18.04
CA VAL A 36 23.86 -22.18 -18.05
C VAL A 36 24.41 -21.10 -17.14
N ASN A 37 24.72 -19.93 -17.70
CA ASN A 37 25.12 -18.76 -16.94
C ASN A 37 23.88 -17.92 -16.57
N PRO A 38 23.49 -17.85 -15.29
CA PRO A 38 22.32 -17.06 -14.88
C PRO A 38 22.49 -15.55 -15.03
N ALA A 39 23.72 -15.06 -15.19
CA ALA A 39 24.01 -13.64 -15.43
C ALA A 39 23.89 -13.25 -16.92
N ASP A 40 23.70 -14.24 -17.81
CA ASP A 40 23.56 -14.03 -19.24
C ASP A 40 22.12 -14.37 -19.69
N PRO A 41 21.29 -13.36 -20.02
CA PRO A 41 19.91 -13.57 -20.48
C PRO A 41 19.80 -14.48 -21.70
N GLU A 42 20.80 -14.49 -22.59
CA GLU A 42 20.79 -15.37 -23.78
C GLU A 42 21.02 -16.82 -23.39
N SER A 43 21.95 -17.08 -22.46
CA SER A 43 22.20 -18.42 -21.90
C SER A 43 20.96 -18.99 -21.22
N VAL A 44 20.27 -18.19 -20.40
CA VAL A 44 19.03 -18.63 -19.72
C VAL A 44 17.90 -18.88 -20.73
N LYS A 45 17.80 -18.04 -21.76
CA LYS A 45 16.82 -18.19 -22.84
C LYS A 45 17.02 -19.49 -23.62
N ALA A 46 18.26 -19.85 -23.94
CA ALA A 46 18.59 -21.09 -24.63
C ALA A 46 18.24 -22.33 -23.78
N ALA A 47 18.35 -22.23 -22.46
CA ALA A 47 18.04 -23.30 -21.53
C ALA A 47 16.54 -23.46 -21.22
N MET A 48 15.70 -22.46 -21.52
CA MET A 48 14.28 -22.43 -21.12
C MET A 48 13.48 -23.65 -21.56
N ALA A 49 13.76 -24.18 -22.76
CA ALA A 49 13.09 -25.39 -23.27
C ALA A 49 13.33 -26.64 -22.42
N ASN A 50 14.43 -26.66 -21.66
CA ASN A 50 14.83 -27.77 -20.80
C ASN A 50 14.49 -27.53 -19.33
N ILE A 51 13.94 -26.37 -18.97
CA ILE A 51 13.55 -26.08 -17.59
C ILE A 51 12.32 -26.92 -17.23
N PRO A 52 12.39 -27.76 -16.19
CA PRO A 52 11.23 -28.52 -15.74
C PRO A 52 10.09 -27.59 -15.32
N THR A 53 8.84 -27.96 -15.62
CA THR A 53 7.65 -27.21 -15.18
C THR A 53 7.66 -26.95 -13.67
N GLY A 54 8.18 -27.90 -12.88
CA GLY A 54 8.35 -27.74 -11.43
C GLY A 54 9.24 -26.54 -11.04
N GLY A 55 10.30 -26.25 -11.78
CA GLY A 55 11.16 -25.08 -11.55
C GLY A 55 10.39 -23.77 -11.77
N LEU A 56 9.60 -23.70 -12.84
CA LEU A 56 8.74 -22.55 -13.12
C LEU A 56 7.66 -22.36 -12.04
N LEU A 57 7.09 -23.44 -11.51
CA LEU A 57 6.15 -23.37 -10.40
C LEU A 57 6.81 -22.84 -9.12
N PHE A 58 8.07 -23.17 -8.86
CA PHE A 58 8.84 -22.62 -7.73
C PHE A 58 9.06 -21.10 -7.87
N VAL A 59 9.33 -20.62 -9.08
CA VAL A 59 9.43 -19.17 -9.35
C VAL A 59 8.09 -18.47 -9.08
N LEU A 60 6.98 -19.02 -9.54
CA LEU A 60 5.64 -18.46 -9.25
C LEU A 60 5.32 -18.48 -7.75
N LEU A 61 5.72 -19.53 -7.04
CA LEU A 61 5.59 -19.61 -5.58
C LEU A 61 6.41 -18.52 -4.89
N ALA A 62 7.65 -18.30 -5.32
CA ALA A 62 8.52 -17.24 -4.81
C ALA A 62 7.87 -15.86 -5.00
N TRP A 63 7.33 -15.59 -6.19
CA TRP A 63 6.66 -14.32 -6.51
C TRP A 63 5.39 -14.11 -5.69
N ALA A 64 4.60 -15.18 -5.49
CA ALA A 64 3.41 -15.15 -4.65
C ALA A 64 3.77 -14.81 -3.20
N LEU A 65 4.71 -15.55 -2.62
CA LEU A 65 5.14 -15.38 -1.23
C LEU A 65 5.84 -14.02 -1.01
N GLY A 66 6.65 -13.58 -1.96
CA GLY A 66 7.29 -12.27 -1.94
C GLY A 66 6.28 -11.14 -1.94
N SER A 67 5.32 -11.18 -2.88
CA SER A 67 4.25 -10.18 -2.97
C SER A 67 3.38 -10.15 -1.72
N PHE A 68 3.03 -11.34 -1.21
CA PHE A 68 2.30 -11.48 0.05
C PHE A 68 3.07 -10.88 1.22
N GLY A 69 4.32 -11.29 1.43
CA GLY A 69 5.14 -10.82 2.56
C GLY A 69 5.47 -9.34 2.49
N GLY A 70 5.79 -8.83 1.30
CA GLY A 70 6.02 -7.41 1.06
C GLY A 70 4.76 -6.58 1.29
N GLY A 71 3.60 -7.05 0.78
CA GLY A 71 2.31 -6.43 1.03
C GLY A 71 1.93 -6.41 2.51
N TRP A 72 2.16 -7.53 3.21
CA TRP A 72 1.96 -7.67 4.65
C TRP A 72 2.81 -6.69 5.45
N LEU A 73 4.12 -6.63 5.19
CA LEU A 73 5.03 -5.76 5.92
C LEU A 73 4.72 -4.28 5.67
N ALA A 74 4.46 -3.91 4.40
CA ALA A 74 4.08 -2.54 4.05
C ALA A 74 2.81 -2.11 4.78
N ALA A 75 1.75 -2.94 4.80
CA ALA A 75 0.53 -2.61 5.52
C ALA A 75 0.71 -2.56 7.04
N ARG A 76 1.65 -3.36 7.59
CA ARG A 76 1.96 -3.42 9.02
C ARG A 76 2.69 -2.18 9.54
N ILE A 77 3.57 -1.61 8.71
CA ILE A 77 4.36 -0.41 9.02
C ILE A 77 3.62 0.87 8.63
N ALA A 78 2.81 0.82 7.57
CA ALA A 78 2.10 1.99 7.09
C ALA A 78 1.21 2.61 8.19
N GLY A 79 1.39 3.91 8.41
CA GLY A 79 0.50 4.66 9.30
C GLY A 79 -0.94 4.61 8.78
N SER A 80 -1.90 4.42 9.68
CA SER A 80 -3.31 4.74 9.40
C SER A 80 -3.58 6.06 10.09
N PHE A 81 -4.02 7.05 9.33
CA PHE A 81 -4.47 8.32 9.87
C PHE A 81 -5.85 8.59 9.29
N LYS A 82 -6.75 9.05 10.16
CA LYS A 82 -8.10 9.47 9.79
C LYS A 82 -7.98 10.95 9.42
N LEU A 83 -7.84 11.22 8.13
CA LEU A 83 -7.72 12.59 7.64
C LEU A 83 -9.06 13.30 7.81
N ILE A 84 -9.09 14.30 8.68
CA ILE A 84 -10.24 15.19 8.86
C ILE A 84 -9.90 16.52 8.21
N LYS A 85 -10.74 16.95 7.26
CA LYS A 85 -10.55 18.20 6.52
C LYS A 85 -11.87 18.96 6.40
N LEU A 86 -11.82 20.28 6.59
CA LEU A 86 -12.89 21.16 6.17
C LEU A 86 -12.70 21.54 4.70
N THR A 87 -13.78 21.51 3.93
CA THR A 87 -13.81 21.92 2.52
C THR A 87 -14.65 23.18 2.35
N GLU A 88 -14.59 23.83 1.19
CA GLU A 88 -15.51 24.93 0.88
C GLU A 88 -16.97 24.47 1.02
N GLN A 89 -17.29 23.27 0.54
CA GLN A 89 -18.62 22.69 0.66
C GLN A 89 -19.02 22.47 2.13
N SER A 90 -18.07 22.03 2.97
CA SER A 90 -18.30 21.89 4.42
C SER A 90 -18.72 23.23 5.03
N LEU A 91 -18.02 24.31 4.69
CA LEU A 91 -18.33 25.65 5.22
C LEU A 91 -19.69 26.16 4.74
N VAL A 92 -20.04 25.93 3.47
CA VAL A 92 -21.36 26.29 2.92
C VAL A 92 -22.48 25.58 3.68
N ASN A 93 -22.34 24.27 3.91
CA ASN A 93 -23.34 23.48 4.64
C ASN A 93 -23.46 23.91 6.11
N LEU A 94 -22.34 24.21 6.77
CA LEU A 94 -22.33 24.70 8.14
C LEU A 94 -23.06 26.05 8.26
N LYS A 95 -22.84 26.95 7.29
CA LYS A 95 -23.55 28.23 7.23
C LYS A 95 -25.06 28.01 7.05
N SER A 96 -25.47 27.08 6.17
CA SER A 96 -26.90 26.79 5.95
C SER A 96 -27.57 26.14 7.17
N GLU A 97 -26.83 25.39 7.97
CA GLU A 97 -27.33 24.77 9.22
C GLU A 97 -27.25 25.71 10.44
N GLY A 98 -27.00 27.01 10.21
CA GLY A 98 -27.11 28.04 11.24
C GLY A 98 -25.86 28.28 12.07
N LEU A 99 -24.68 27.82 11.62
CA LEU A 99 -23.44 28.15 12.28
C LEU A 99 -23.15 29.66 12.15
N PRO A 100 -22.82 30.37 13.25
CA PRO A 100 -22.58 31.82 13.21
C PRO A 100 -21.48 32.23 12.22
N ILE A 101 -21.66 33.39 11.58
CA ILE A 101 -20.77 33.88 10.51
C ILE A 101 -19.34 34.12 11.02
N ASP A 102 -19.18 34.56 12.26
CA ASP A 102 -17.88 34.77 12.91
C ASP A 102 -17.14 33.43 13.09
N ILE A 103 -17.86 32.35 13.42
CA ILE A 103 -17.30 31.00 13.53
C ILE A 103 -16.93 30.47 12.14
N ILE A 104 -17.79 30.62 11.13
CA ILE A 104 -17.48 30.22 9.74
C ILE A 104 -16.21 30.92 9.23
N SER A 105 -16.05 32.21 9.52
CA SER A 105 -14.87 32.98 9.12
C SER A 105 -13.59 32.42 9.75
N LYS A 106 -13.66 32.00 11.02
CA LYS A 106 -12.56 31.32 11.73
C LYS A 106 -12.29 29.92 11.18
N LEU A 107 -13.33 29.14 10.86
CA LEU A 107 -13.18 27.80 10.26
C LEU A 107 -12.55 27.82 8.86
N LYS A 108 -12.70 28.93 8.13
CA LYS A 108 -12.00 29.13 6.85
C LYS A 108 -10.47 29.08 7.02
N ILE A 109 -9.96 29.59 8.14
CA ILE A 109 -8.53 29.50 8.49
C ILE A 109 -8.12 28.04 8.66
N ILE A 110 -8.93 27.23 9.35
CA ILE A 110 -8.68 25.79 9.54
C ILE A 110 -8.68 25.05 8.20
N LYS A 111 -9.60 25.39 7.30
CA LYS A 111 -9.65 24.86 5.93
C LYS A 111 -8.35 25.12 5.15
N ASP A 112 -7.72 26.28 5.38
CA ASP A 112 -6.46 26.67 4.74
C ASP A 112 -5.21 26.05 5.42
N ILE A 113 -5.27 25.74 6.72
CA ILE A 113 -4.22 25.01 7.46
C ILE A 113 -4.05 23.56 6.94
N GLY A 114 -5.11 22.96 6.39
CA GLY A 114 -5.07 21.66 5.72
C GLY A 114 -5.86 20.57 6.43
N SER A 115 -5.33 19.34 6.47
CA SER A 115 -5.99 18.17 7.05
C SER A 115 -5.33 17.77 8.36
N ALA A 116 -6.13 17.53 9.39
CA ALA A 116 -5.67 16.90 10.63
C ALA A 116 -5.58 15.38 10.41
N LYS A 117 -4.53 14.74 10.93
CA LYS A 117 -4.29 13.29 10.77
C LYS A 117 -5.13 12.45 11.72
N GLU A 118 -5.56 13.05 12.82
CA GLU A 118 -6.34 12.40 13.86
C GLU A 118 -7.43 13.34 14.39
N GLU A 119 -8.46 12.76 14.99
CA GLU A 119 -9.58 13.52 15.53
C GLU A 119 -9.15 14.42 16.69
N GLU A 120 -8.23 13.96 17.53
CA GLU A 120 -7.68 14.75 18.64
C GLU A 120 -6.89 15.99 18.16
N GLU A 121 -6.08 15.83 17.12
CA GLU A 121 -5.36 16.95 16.48
C GLU A 121 -6.35 17.97 15.88
N PHE A 122 -7.38 17.48 15.19
CA PHE A 122 -8.44 18.34 14.64
C PHE A 122 -9.13 19.15 15.75
N TRP A 123 -9.42 18.50 16.87
CA TRP A 123 -10.03 19.16 18.02
C TRP A 123 -9.11 20.18 18.68
N GLY A 124 -7.81 19.89 18.80
CA GLY A 124 -6.82 20.84 19.31
C GLY A 124 -6.78 22.12 18.45
N ILE A 125 -6.77 21.98 17.13
CA ILE A 125 -6.79 23.11 16.18
C ILE A 125 -8.11 23.89 16.31
N LEU A 126 -9.24 23.21 16.39
CA LEU A 126 -10.55 23.84 16.57
C LEU A 126 -10.63 24.66 17.85
N LYS A 127 -10.23 24.08 18.98
CA LYS A 127 -10.19 24.76 20.28
C LYS A 127 -9.32 26.01 20.25
N ALA A 128 -8.13 25.91 19.66
CA ALA A 128 -7.22 27.04 19.51
C ALA A 128 -7.81 28.18 18.62
N THR A 129 -8.70 27.84 17.69
CA THR A 129 -9.25 28.80 16.72
C THR A 129 -10.56 29.45 17.18
N ILE A 130 -11.51 28.65 17.70
CA ILE A 130 -12.86 29.12 18.05
C ILE A 130 -13.13 29.16 19.56
N GLY A 131 -12.18 28.71 20.38
CA GLY A 131 -12.30 28.64 21.84
C GLY A 131 -12.96 27.33 22.32
N ASP A 132 -12.65 26.92 23.55
CA ASP A 132 -13.13 25.66 24.12
C ASP A 132 -14.66 25.56 24.13
N GLU A 133 -15.36 26.59 24.62
CA GLU A 133 -16.83 26.58 24.74
C GLU A 133 -17.53 26.38 23.39
N GLN A 134 -17.14 27.17 22.38
CA GLN A 134 -17.73 27.09 21.04
C GLN A 134 -17.36 25.78 20.34
N SER A 135 -16.13 25.28 20.56
CA SER A 135 -15.68 23.99 19.98
C SER A 135 -16.51 22.82 20.47
N VAL A 136 -16.91 22.82 21.75
CA VAL A 136 -17.78 21.79 22.34
C VAL A 136 -19.21 21.95 21.82
N LYS A 137 -19.73 23.19 21.82
CA LYS A 137 -21.09 23.50 21.38
C LYS A 137 -21.36 23.05 19.94
N TYR A 138 -20.43 23.28 19.02
CA TYR A 138 -20.61 22.99 17.59
C TYR A 138 -19.94 21.71 17.13
N LYS A 139 -19.39 20.90 18.05
CA LYS A 139 -18.62 19.68 17.77
C LYS A 139 -19.30 18.78 16.73
N LEU A 140 -20.53 18.39 17.01
CA LEU A 140 -21.29 17.43 16.19
C LEU A 140 -21.61 18.01 14.81
N LEU A 141 -21.99 19.28 14.76
CA LEU A 141 -22.33 19.97 13.53
C LEU A 141 -21.10 20.09 12.61
N ILE A 142 -19.94 20.43 13.18
CA ILE A 142 -18.67 20.53 12.44
C ILE A 142 -18.23 19.15 11.94
N LEU A 143 -18.29 18.11 12.77
CA LEU A 143 -17.93 16.75 12.32
C LEU A 143 -18.86 16.21 11.24
N LYS A 144 -20.15 16.50 11.33
CA LYS A 144 -21.15 16.06 10.35
C LYS A 144 -20.77 16.49 8.93
N HIS A 145 -20.15 17.66 8.79
CA HIS A 145 -19.76 18.23 7.50
C HIS A 145 -18.26 18.17 7.21
N ALA A 146 -17.44 17.72 8.15
CA ALA A 146 -16.02 17.50 7.94
C ALA A 146 -15.81 16.29 7.02
N LEU A 147 -14.95 16.45 6.02
CA LEU A 147 -14.57 15.34 5.16
C LEU A 147 -13.61 14.44 5.95
N VAL A 148 -14.04 13.21 6.19
CA VAL A 148 -13.26 12.18 6.86
C VAL A 148 -12.79 11.17 5.82
N THR A 149 -11.49 11.13 5.55
CA THR A 149 -10.89 10.14 4.66
C THR A 149 -10.02 9.16 5.45
N ASN A 150 -10.24 7.87 5.24
CA ASN A 150 -9.39 6.83 5.80
C ASN A 150 -8.21 6.59 4.86
N GLN A 151 -6.98 6.78 5.33
CA GLN A 151 -5.81 6.31 4.60
C GLN A 151 -5.78 4.77 4.64
N HIS A 152 -6.02 4.15 3.47
CA HIS A 152 -6.11 2.70 3.36
C HIS A 152 -4.71 2.07 3.44
N ARG A 153 -4.38 1.44 4.58
CA ARG A 153 -3.14 0.63 4.73
C ARG A 153 -2.98 -0.42 3.62
N VAL A 154 -4.09 -0.98 3.15
CA VAL A 154 -4.13 -1.91 2.00
C VAL A 154 -3.48 -1.31 0.76
N LEU A 155 -3.68 -0.02 0.49
CA LEU A 155 -3.11 0.65 -0.69
C LEU A 155 -1.59 0.55 -0.71
N HIS A 156 -0.92 0.64 0.43
CA HIS A 156 0.54 0.57 0.50
C HIS A 156 1.05 -0.82 0.11
N GLY A 157 0.37 -1.88 0.57
CA GLY A 157 0.69 -3.23 0.13
C GLY A 157 0.36 -3.46 -1.35
N MET A 158 -0.71 -2.86 -1.87
CA MET A 158 -1.02 -2.90 -3.31
C MET A 158 0.02 -2.18 -4.16
N ILE A 159 0.61 -1.08 -3.68
CA ILE A 159 1.73 -0.42 -4.35
C ILE A 159 2.94 -1.37 -4.44
N VAL A 160 3.26 -2.08 -3.36
CA VAL A 160 4.31 -3.13 -3.40
C VAL A 160 3.97 -4.19 -4.44
N GLY A 161 2.73 -4.70 -4.45
CA GLY A 161 2.27 -5.66 -5.45
C GLY A 161 2.38 -5.15 -6.88
N GLY A 162 2.09 -3.86 -7.13
CA GLY A 162 2.26 -3.23 -8.43
C GLY A 162 3.72 -3.14 -8.87
N ILE A 163 4.63 -2.80 -7.95
CA ILE A 163 6.09 -2.79 -8.22
C ILE A 163 6.59 -4.20 -8.55
N MET A 164 6.16 -5.21 -7.77
CA MET A 164 6.52 -6.60 -8.02
C MET A 164 5.96 -7.12 -9.34
N LEU A 165 4.72 -6.76 -9.69
CA LEU A 165 4.13 -7.08 -10.99
C LEU A 165 4.94 -6.50 -12.14
N LEU A 166 5.33 -5.22 -12.06
CA LEU A 166 6.15 -4.59 -13.08
C LEU A 166 7.51 -5.29 -13.20
N ALA A 167 8.15 -5.61 -12.07
CA ALA A 167 9.40 -6.36 -12.07
C ALA A 167 9.22 -7.76 -12.71
N GLY A 168 8.13 -8.47 -12.40
CA GLY A 168 7.79 -9.75 -13.00
C GLY A 168 7.55 -9.66 -14.51
N ILE A 169 6.83 -8.65 -14.98
CA ILE A 169 6.61 -8.39 -16.42
C ILE A 169 7.95 -8.14 -17.12
N VAL A 170 8.82 -7.29 -16.54
CA VAL A 170 10.16 -7.03 -17.09
C VAL A 170 10.96 -8.33 -17.16
N ASN A 171 10.95 -9.15 -16.11
CA ASN A 171 11.63 -10.44 -16.08
C ASN A 171 11.11 -11.39 -17.20
N MET A 172 9.79 -11.50 -17.36
CA MET A 172 9.18 -12.34 -18.39
C MET A 172 9.36 -11.80 -19.81
N ALA A 173 9.56 -10.50 -19.98
CA ALA A 173 9.87 -9.90 -21.28
C ALA A 173 11.35 -10.09 -21.67
N MET A 174 12.26 -10.10 -20.69
CA MET A 174 13.69 -10.34 -20.91
C MET A 174 13.96 -11.81 -21.24
N ILE A 175 13.36 -12.73 -20.49
CA ILE A 175 13.52 -14.17 -20.68
C ILE A 175 12.18 -14.71 -21.17
N PRO A 176 12.09 -15.32 -22.36
CA PRO A 176 10.81 -15.82 -22.88
C PRO A 176 10.30 -16.98 -22.01
N HIS A 177 9.06 -16.90 -21.55
CA HIS A 177 8.38 -17.95 -20.78
C HIS A 177 7.20 -18.52 -21.56
N PRO A 178 6.74 -19.75 -21.23
CA PRO A 178 5.49 -20.28 -21.78
C PRO A 178 4.27 -19.40 -21.49
N LEU A 179 3.26 -19.44 -22.35
CA LEU A 179 2.06 -18.59 -22.24
C LEU A 179 1.31 -18.78 -20.90
N TRP A 180 1.21 -20.01 -20.40
CA TRP A 180 0.53 -20.28 -19.12
C TRP A 180 1.23 -19.56 -17.96
N PHE A 181 2.56 -19.43 -18.02
CA PHE A 181 3.34 -18.76 -16.99
C PHE A 181 3.09 -17.25 -17.00
N TRP A 182 2.94 -16.65 -18.19
CA TRP A 182 2.53 -15.24 -18.32
C TRP A 182 1.18 -14.98 -17.67
N VAL A 183 0.19 -15.83 -17.93
CA VAL A 183 -1.16 -15.68 -17.38
C VAL A 183 -1.13 -15.77 -15.85
N VAL A 184 -0.51 -16.81 -15.30
CA VAL A 184 -0.45 -17.00 -13.84
C VAL A 184 0.43 -15.93 -13.20
N GLY A 185 1.59 -15.65 -13.79
CA GLY A 185 2.57 -14.68 -13.33
C GLY A 185 1.97 -13.30 -13.20
N VAL A 186 1.26 -12.79 -14.20
CA VAL A 186 0.58 -11.47 -14.09
C VAL A 186 -0.50 -11.48 -13.01
N LEU A 187 -1.26 -12.56 -12.91
CA LEU A 187 -2.39 -12.63 -11.99
C LEU A 187 -1.98 -12.81 -10.52
N ILE A 188 -0.81 -13.36 -10.21
CA ILE A 188 -0.48 -13.77 -8.83
C ILE A 188 -0.05 -12.61 -7.92
N PHE A 189 0.59 -11.58 -8.48
CA PHE A 189 1.17 -10.47 -7.70
C PHE A 189 0.12 -9.68 -6.91
N LEU A 190 -0.93 -9.21 -7.57
CA LEU A 190 -1.91 -8.31 -6.95
C LEU A 190 -2.79 -8.99 -5.90
N PRO A 191 -3.36 -10.19 -6.13
CA PRO A 191 -4.10 -10.93 -5.11
C PRO A 191 -3.23 -11.31 -3.91
N ALA A 192 -1.99 -11.76 -4.14
CA ALA A 192 -1.07 -12.11 -3.06
C ALA A 192 -0.74 -10.88 -2.21
N ALA A 193 -0.39 -9.75 -2.84
CA ALA A 193 -0.13 -8.49 -2.15
C ALA A 193 -1.36 -7.97 -1.40
N TYR A 194 -2.56 -8.07 -1.99
CA TYR A 194 -3.82 -7.71 -1.33
C TYR A 194 -4.06 -8.55 -0.06
N LEU A 195 -3.93 -9.87 -0.16
CA LEU A 195 -4.12 -10.78 0.98
C LEU A 195 -3.11 -10.50 2.08
N GLY A 196 -1.83 -10.36 1.71
CA GLY A 196 -0.76 -9.99 2.63
C GLY A 196 -1.07 -8.67 3.33
N ALA A 197 -1.41 -7.63 2.56
CA ALA A 197 -1.74 -6.32 3.08
C ALA A 197 -2.95 -6.35 4.04
N ARG A 198 -4.00 -7.10 3.70
CA ARG A 198 -5.19 -7.24 4.54
C ARG A 198 -4.86 -7.90 5.88
N LEU A 199 -4.00 -8.92 5.89
CA LEU A 199 -3.57 -9.61 7.11
C LEU A 199 -2.50 -8.83 7.89
N GLY A 200 -1.75 -7.96 7.22
CA GLY A 200 -0.73 -7.10 7.84
C GLY A 200 -1.31 -5.94 8.64
N ILE A 201 -2.60 -5.62 8.48
CA ILE A 201 -3.24 -4.54 9.23
C ILE A 201 -3.38 -4.96 10.70
N PRO A 202 -2.76 -4.22 11.65
CA PRO A 202 -2.98 -4.45 13.07
C PRO A 202 -4.46 -4.35 13.41
N LYS A 203 -5.00 -5.38 14.06
CA LYS A 203 -6.30 -5.27 14.73
C LYS A 203 -6.12 -4.24 15.85
N THR A 204 -6.82 -3.11 15.77
CA THR A 204 -6.89 -2.16 16.88
C THR A 204 -7.44 -2.93 18.08
N ALA A 205 -6.68 -3.03 19.17
CA ALA A 205 -7.21 -3.47 20.45
C ALA A 205 -8.30 -2.46 20.82
N GLY A 206 -9.55 -2.94 20.81
CA GLY A 206 -10.69 -2.18 21.32
C GLY A 206 -10.66 -2.11 22.83
#